data_AF-A0A2V9ARZ7-F1
#
_entry.id   AF-A0A2V9ARZ7-F1
#
_cell.length_a   1.000
_cell.length_b   1.000
_cell.length_c   1.000
_cell.angle_alpha   90.00
_cell.angle_beta   90.00
_cell.angle_gamma   90.00
#
_symmetry.space_group_name_H-M   'P 1'
#
loop_
_entity.id
_entity.type
_entity.pdbx_description
1 polymer ?
#
loop_
_entity_poly.entity_id
_entity_poly.type
_entity_poly.pdbx_seq_one_letter_code
_entity_poly.pdbx_strand_id
1 'polypeptide(L)'
;MYAKVMATGKQSATNAASELARRLHEALLRERIVPRFVDSYAVENERQALQVHAVMYRDLLGLLQREALLALSARALEIACDEPRTHGRSKPRPMPRREAALFRKKFLAALVRQQGWTVGEALDFQRDFQLYEELLARTPQARRSRKPFEAANHPYVDRCAFLLDSSFLEQARVAASRTLTELENLAVQVCEAEKPDDKPAWSI
;
A
#
# COMPACT_ATOMS: atom_id res chain seq x y z
N MET A 1 -18.49 34.93 2.09
CA MET A 1 -18.48 33.77 3.02
C MET A 1 -18.22 32.41 2.36
N TYR A 2 -18.41 32.22 1.06
CA TYR A 2 -18.17 30.93 0.37
C TYR A 2 -16.68 30.50 0.24
N ALA A 3 -15.74 31.44 0.21
CA ALA A 3 -14.30 31.12 0.08
C ALA A 3 -13.71 30.46 1.33
N LYS A 4 -14.23 30.78 2.52
CA LYS A 4 -13.71 30.27 3.80
C LYS A 4 -14.07 28.79 4.00
N VAL A 5 -15.29 28.38 3.63
CA VAL A 5 -15.74 26.97 3.71
C VAL A 5 -14.99 26.08 2.70
N MET A 6 -14.74 26.59 1.49
CA MET A 6 -13.93 25.90 0.47
C MET A 6 -12.45 25.76 0.88
N ALA A 7 -11.91 26.72 1.62
CA ALA A 7 -10.55 26.65 2.16
C ALA A 7 -10.43 25.58 3.26
N THR A 8 -11.40 25.49 4.17
CA THR A 8 -11.42 24.47 5.23
C THR A 8 -11.56 23.06 4.68
N GLY A 9 -12.41 22.85 3.65
CA GLY A 9 -12.53 21.56 2.97
C GLY A 9 -11.25 21.12 2.25
N LYS A 10 -10.56 22.05 1.58
CA LYS A 10 -9.26 21.78 0.94
C LYS A 10 -8.14 21.50 1.94
N GLN A 11 -8.11 22.19 3.08
CA GLN A 11 -7.14 21.93 4.16
C GLN A 11 -7.38 20.58 4.81
N SER A 12 -8.64 20.23 5.09
CA SER A 12 -9.03 18.90 5.62
C SER A 12 -8.59 17.76 4.70
N ALA A 13 -8.84 17.86 3.39
CA ALA A 13 -8.38 16.86 2.42
C ALA A 13 -6.84 16.79 2.28
N THR A 14 -6.13 17.91 2.51
CA THR A 14 -4.65 17.93 2.50
C THR A 14 -4.08 17.21 3.70
N ASN A 15 -4.69 17.42 4.86
CA ASN A 15 -4.31 16.74 6.09
C ASN A 15 -4.63 15.25 6.00
N ALA A 16 -5.80 14.87 5.46
CA ALA A 16 -6.18 13.47 5.29
C ALA A 16 -5.19 12.69 4.39
N ALA A 17 -4.81 13.23 3.23
CA ALA A 17 -3.84 12.56 2.34
C ALA A 17 -2.45 12.41 2.98
N SER A 18 -2.00 13.42 3.73
CA SER A 18 -0.70 13.39 4.39
C SER A 18 -0.67 12.45 5.59
N GLU A 19 -1.78 12.42 6.33
CA GLU A 19 -1.97 11.55 7.48
C GLU A 19 -2.10 10.08 7.06
N LEU A 20 -2.80 9.80 5.96
CA LEU A 20 -2.87 8.45 5.38
C LEU A 20 -1.47 7.95 4.99
N ALA A 21 -0.68 8.77 4.28
CA ALA A 21 0.70 8.41 3.92
C ALA A 21 1.53 8.07 5.17
N ARG A 22 1.39 8.89 6.23
CA ARG A 22 2.08 8.70 7.52
C ARG A 22 1.74 7.37 8.15
N ARG A 23 0.44 7.10 8.30
CA ARG A 23 -0.06 5.89 8.95
C ARG A 23 0.34 4.65 8.19
N LEU A 24 0.27 4.66 6.85
CA LEU A 24 0.68 3.52 6.03
C LEU A 24 2.18 3.23 6.21
N HIS A 25 3.01 4.27 6.16
CA HIS A 25 4.45 4.10 6.35
C HIS A 25 4.79 3.55 7.74
N GLU A 26 4.22 4.14 8.79
CA GLU A 26 4.44 3.70 10.17
C GLU A 26 3.91 2.28 10.41
N ALA A 27 2.73 1.96 9.89
CA ALA A 27 2.14 0.64 10.03
C ALA A 27 3.00 -0.42 9.33
N LEU A 28 3.50 -0.14 8.12
CA LEU A 28 4.37 -1.06 7.39
C LEU A 28 5.68 -1.34 8.15
N LEU A 29 6.27 -0.32 8.77
CA LEU A 29 7.46 -0.49 9.62
C LEU A 29 7.15 -1.26 10.90
N ARG A 30 6.03 -0.95 11.56
CA ARG A 30 5.63 -1.56 12.83
C ARG A 30 5.31 -3.04 12.69
N GLU A 31 4.59 -3.43 11.65
CA GLU A 31 4.16 -4.82 11.43
C GLU A 31 5.29 -5.73 10.92
N ARG A 32 6.41 -5.14 10.45
CA ARG A 32 7.58 -5.86 9.94
C ARG A 32 7.24 -6.94 8.91
N ILE A 33 6.27 -6.66 8.03
CA ILE A 33 5.76 -7.61 7.04
C ILE A 33 6.89 -8.12 6.13
N VAL A 34 7.76 -7.24 5.62
CA VAL A 34 8.81 -7.63 4.67
C VAL A 34 9.90 -8.51 5.31
N PRO A 35 10.49 -8.18 6.47
CA PRO A 35 11.40 -9.10 7.16
C PRO A 35 10.75 -10.46 7.44
N ARG A 36 9.53 -10.48 7.96
CA ARG A 36 8.80 -11.73 8.23
C ARG A 36 8.58 -12.56 6.98
N PHE A 37 8.24 -11.92 5.86
CA PHE A 37 8.08 -12.58 4.56
C PHE A 37 9.37 -13.31 4.14
N VAL A 38 10.51 -12.62 4.17
CA VAL A 38 11.79 -13.22 3.77
C VAL A 38 12.21 -14.32 4.75
N ASP A 39 12.00 -14.09 6.05
CA ASP A 39 12.41 -15.03 7.09
C ASP A 39 11.58 -16.32 7.04
N SER A 40 10.26 -16.22 6.92
CA SER A 40 9.39 -17.38 6.75
C SER A 40 9.71 -18.12 5.45
N TYR A 41 9.96 -17.41 4.34
CA TYR A 41 10.33 -18.06 3.07
C TYR A 41 11.64 -18.84 3.17
N ALA A 42 12.66 -18.23 3.78
CA ALA A 42 13.98 -18.86 3.94
C ALA A 42 13.91 -20.14 4.78
N VAL A 43 13.09 -20.15 5.84
CA VAL A 43 12.87 -21.32 6.68
C VAL A 43 12.03 -22.38 5.95
N GLU A 44 10.91 -22.00 5.33
CA GLU A 44 9.99 -22.92 4.66
C GLU A 44 10.61 -23.64 3.45
N ASN A 45 11.59 -23.03 2.78
CA ASN A 45 12.18 -23.55 1.54
C ASN A 45 13.66 -23.93 1.67
N GLU A 46 14.20 -23.96 2.90
CA GLU A 46 15.62 -24.28 3.17
C GLU A 46 16.59 -23.34 2.41
N ARG A 47 16.23 -22.04 2.35
CA ARG A 47 16.98 -20.99 1.64
C ARG A 47 17.68 -20.02 2.59
N GLN A 48 18.22 -20.51 3.71
CA GLN A 48 18.91 -19.67 4.69
C GLN A 48 20.11 -18.90 4.10
N ALA A 49 20.68 -19.39 2.99
CA ALA A 49 21.72 -18.70 2.23
C ALA A 49 21.35 -17.25 1.84
N LEU A 50 20.05 -16.97 1.65
CA LEU A 50 19.55 -15.61 1.36
C LEU A 50 19.81 -14.61 2.50
N GLN A 51 20.04 -15.09 3.73
CA GLN A 51 20.22 -14.27 4.92
C GLN A 51 21.68 -14.19 5.40
N VAL A 52 22.58 -15.02 4.87
CA VAL A 52 23.95 -15.17 5.38
C VAL A 52 24.79 -13.90 5.21
N HIS A 53 24.59 -13.18 4.11
CA HIS A 53 25.31 -11.94 3.83
C HIS A 53 24.50 -10.72 4.26
N ALA A 54 24.79 -10.20 5.46
CA ALA A 54 24.02 -9.12 6.08
C ALA A 54 23.80 -7.88 5.18
N VAL A 55 24.80 -7.51 4.36
CA VAL A 55 24.69 -6.39 3.41
C VAL A 55 23.70 -6.71 2.30
N MET A 56 23.85 -7.85 1.63
CA MET A 56 22.96 -8.29 0.54
C MET A 56 21.53 -8.50 1.05
N TYR A 57 21.38 -9.07 2.25
CA TYR A 57 20.08 -9.25 2.89
C TYR A 57 19.41 -7.92 3.19
N ARG A 58 20.14 -6.94 3.75
CA ARG A 58 19.60 -5.59 3.99
C ARG A 58 19.18 -4.91 2.68
N ASP A 59 19.99 -5.05 1.63
CA ASP A 59 19.70 -4.45 0.34
C ASP A 59 18.47 -5.12 -0.32
N LEU A 60 18.34 -6.45 -0.21
CA LEU A 60 17.15 -7.21 -0.60
C LEU A 60 15.90 -6.73 0.18
N LEU A 61 16.00 -6.57 1.50
CA LEU A 61 14.91 -6.04 2.30
C LEU A 61 14.52 -4.63 1.84
N GLY A 62 15.48 -3.78 1.49
CA GLY A 62 15.21 -2.45 0.95
C GLY A 62 14.42 -2.49 -0.37
N LEU A 63 14.80 -3.40 -1.28
CA LEU A 63 14.09 -3.61 -2.55
C LEU A 63 12.66 -4.11 -2.33
N LEU A 64 12.49 -5.14 -1.49
CA LEU A 64 11.16 -5.68 -1.17
C LEU A 64 10.29 -4.70 -0.39
N GLN A 65 10.88 -3.88 0.49
CA GLN A 65 10.19 -2.81 1.21
C GLN A 65 9.61 -1.77 0.25
N ARG A 66 10.36 -1.43 -0.81
CA ARG A 66 9.88 -0.52 -1.85
C ARG A 66 8.72 -1.12 -2.63
N GLU A 67 8.78 -2.40 -2.99
CA GLU A 67 7.65 -3.10 -3.64
C GLU A 67 6.41 -3.17 -2.73
N ALA A 68 6.60 -3.46 -1.45
CA ALA A 68 5.52 -3.49 -0.47
C ALA A 68 4.85 -2.12 -0.35
N LEU A 69 5.64 -1.04 -0.36
CA LEU A 69 5.11 0.32 -0.30
C LEU A 69 4.31 0.69 -1.56
N LEU A 70 4.72 0.23 -2.75
CA LEU A 70 3.96 0.41 -3.99
C LEU A 70 2.59 -0.27 -3.90
N ALA A 71 2.57 -1.56 -3.52
CA ALA A 71 1.35 -2.35 -3.40
C ALA A 71 0.39 -1.76 -2.35
N LEU A 72 0.92 -1.44 -1.17
CA LEU A 72 0.18 -0.86 -0.06
C LEU A 72 -0.42 0.50 -0.44
N SER A 73 0.37 1.37 -1.10
CA SER A 73 -0.09 2.69 -1.53
C SER A 73 -1.18 2.61 -2.60
N ALA A 74 -1.05 1.69 -3.56
CA ALA A 74 -2.04 1.49 -4.61
C ALA A 74 -3.38 1.04 -4.00
N ARG A 75 -3.34 0.05 -3.10
CA ARG A 75 -4.55 -0.44 -2.42
C ARG A 75 -5.19 0.63 -1.53
N ALA A 76 -4.39 1.38 -0.78
CA ALA A 76 -4.92 2.43 0.09
C ALA A 76 -5.54 3.59 -0.70
N LEU A 77 -4.95 3.97 -1.85
CA LEU A 77 -5.52 5.00 -2.72
C LEU A 77 -6.80 4.52 -3.41
N GLU A 78 -6.89 3.24 -3.83
CA GLU A 78 -8.13 2.64 -4.33
C GLU A 78 -9.23 2.73 -3.27
N ILE A 79 -8.96 2.32 -2.03
CA ILE A 79 -9.93 2.42 -0.93
C ILE A 79 -10.32 3.88 -0.67
N ALA A 80 -9.35 4.78 -0.53
CA ALA A 80 -9.62 6.17 -0.17
C ALA A 80 -10.37 6.97 -1.24
N CYS A 81 -10.17 6.64 -2.53
CA CYS A 81 -10.75 7.37 -3.66
C CYS A 81 -12.03 6.72 -4.21
N ASP A 82 -12.08 5.39 -4.25
CA ASP A 82 -13.16 4.64 -4.89
C ASP A 82 -14.13 4.03 -3.88
N GLU A 83 -13.68 3.68 -2.66
CA GLU A 83 -14.56 3.10 -1.66
C GLU A 83 -15.44 4.18 -1.04
N PRO A 84 -16.77 4.04 -1.13
CA PRO A 84 -17.60 5.20 -0.98
C PRO A 84 -17.84 5.50 0.50
N ARG A 85 -17.31 6.64 0.94
CA ARG A 85 -17.40 7.15 2.32
C ARG A 85 -18.86 7.24 2.76
N THR A 86 -19.26 6.50 3.79
CA THR A 86 -20.57 6.67 4.43
C THR A 86 -20.56 7.94 5.27
N HIS A 87 -20.77 9.10 4.66
CA HIS A 87 -21.10 10.32 5.38
C HIS A 87 -22.62 10.54 5.31
N GLY A 88 -23.33 10.07 6.34
CA GLY A 88 -24.77 10.26 6.51
C GLY A 88 -25.67 9.39 5.61
N ARG A 89 -27.00 9.57 5.76
CA ARG A 89 -28.09 8.80 5.12
C ARG A 89 -28.14 8.85 3.57
N SER A 90 -27.12 9.37 2.88
CA SER A 90 -27.11 9.50 1.42
C SER A 90 -26.24 8.43 0.75
N LYS A 91 -26.60 8.05 -0.49
CA LYS A 91 -25.96 6.96 -1.23
C LYS A 91 -24.44 7.18 -1.32
N PRO A 92 -23.63 6.14 -1.03
CA PRO A 92 -22.19 6.19 -1.15
C PRO A 92 -21.77 6.61 -2.57
N ARG A 93 -20.90 7.64 -2.72
CA ARG A 93 -20.35 8.05 -4.03
C ARG A 93 -18.82 8.09 -4.00
N PRO A 94 -18.14 7.55 -5.04
CA PRO A 94 -16.71 7.71 -5.24
C PRO A 94 -16.30 9.19 -5.30
N MET A 95 -15.05 9.46 -4.97
CA MET A 95 -14.50 10.81 -5.05
C MET A 95 -14.51 11.32 -6.51
N PRO A 96 -14.88 12.59 -6.76
CA PRO A 96 -14.76 13.17 -8.10
C PRO A 96 -13.33 13.05 -8.65
N ARG A 97 -13.16 12.70 -9.92
CA ARG A 97 -11.83 12.48 -10.55
C ARG A 97 -10.79 13.57 -10.26
N ARG A 98 -11.22 14.84 -10.28
CA ARG A 98 -10.34 15.98 -10.00
C ARG A 98 -9.87 16.02 -8.54
N GLU A 99 -10.74 15.67 -7.61
CA GLU A 99 -10.42 15.58 -6.19
C GLU A 99 -9.51 14.38 -5.91
N ALA A 100 -9.78 13.22 -6.53
CA ALA A 100 -8.94 12.03 -6.42
C ALA A 100 -7.51 12.30 -6.93
N ALA A 101 -7.38 12.99 -8.07
CA ALA A 101 -6.06 13.39 -8.60
C ALA A 101 -5.30 14.33 -7.64
N LEU A 102 -6.00 15.28 -7.02
CA LEU A 102 -5.39 16.17 -6.02
C LEU A 102 -5.02 15.44 -4.74
N PHE A 103 -5.84 14.50 -4.28
CA PHE A 103 -5.59 13.65 -3.13
C PHE A 103 -4.33 12.79 -3.37
N ARG A 104 -4.29 12.06 -4.49
CA ARG A 104 -3.13 11.26 -4.93
C ARG A 104 -1.85 12.10 -4.97
N LYS A 105 -1.88 13.28 -5.59
CA LYS A 105 -0.71 14.18 -5.64
C LYS A 105 -0.21 14.56 -4.25
N LYS A 106 -1.12 14.88 -3.33
CA LYS A 106 -0.76 15.27 -1.95
C LYS A 106 -0.25 14.09 -1.14
N PHE A 107 -0.87 12.92 -1.30
CA PHE A 107 -0.44 11.67 -0.71
C PHE A 107 1.00 11.34 -1.10
N LEU A 108 1.30 11.30 -2.41
CA LEU A 108 2.64 11.00 -2.92
C LEU A 108 3.67 12.03 -2.44
N ALA A 109 3.31 13.32 -2.44
CA ALA A 109 4.19 14.36 -1.92
C ALA A 109 4.47 14.21 -0.41
N ALA A 110 3.49 13.76 0.38
CA ALA A 110 3.67 13.47 1.79
C ALA A 110 4.53 12.23 2.02
N LEU A 111 4.33 11.18 1.23
CA LEU A 111 5.11 9.96 1.29
C LEU A 111 6.60 10.23 1.01
N VAL A 112 6.92 11.00 -0.04
CA VAL A 112 8.30 11.41 -0.35
C VAL A 112 8.95 12.13 0.84
N ARG A 113 8.22 13.04 1.49
CA ARG A 113 8.74 13.76 2.67
C ARG A 113 9.02 12.83 3.85
N GLN A 114 8.19 11.81 4.06
CA GLN A 114 8.35 10.86 5.16
C GLN A 114 9.51 9.90 4.94
N GLN A 115 9.74 9.50 3.69
CA GLN A 115 10.85 8.62 3.34
C GLN A 115 12.20 9.33 3.36
N GLY A 116 12.24 10.67 3.34
CA GLY A 116 13.48 11.42 3.26
C GLY A 116 14.23 11.22 1.94
N TRP A 117 13.53 10.81 0.87
CA TRP A 117 14.12 10.52 -0.42
C TRP A 117 14.72 11.75 -1.08
N THR A 118 15.81 11.52 -1.81
CA THR A 118 16.34 12.46 -2.79
C THR A 118 15.34 12.70 -3.93
N VAL A 119 15.58 13.76 -4.71
CA VAL A 119 14.73 14.07 -5.88
C VAL A 119 14.73 12.91 -6.88
N GLY A 120 15.87 12.25 -7.09
CA GLY A 120 15.98 11.10 -8.00
C GLY A 120 15.11 9.93 -7.52
N GLU A 121 15.28 9.50 -6.28
CA GLU A 121 14.51 8.39 -5.69
C GLU A 121 13.01 8.66 -5.69
N ALA A 122 12.60 9.90 -5.42
CA ALA A 122 11.20 10.31 -5.46
C ALA A 122 10.61 10.22 -6.88
N LEU A 123 11.36 10.63 -7.91
CA LEU A 123 10.93 10.52 -9.31
C LEU A 123 10.87 9.07 -9.77
N ASP A 124 11.84 8.25 -9.37
CA ASP A 124 11.87 6.83 -9.68
C ASP A 124 10.69 6.11 -9.03
N PHE A 125 10.39 6.40 -7.75
CA PHE A 125 9.20 5.86 -7.09
C PHE A 125 7.91 6.30 -7.78
N GLN A 126 7.77 7.56 -8.16
CA GLN A 126 6.57 8.04 -8.85
C GLN A 126 6.37 7.35 -10.20
N ARG A 127 7.45 7.13 -10.96
CA ARG A 127 7.43 6.40 -12.23
C ARG A 127 7.00 4.96 -12.01
N ASP A 128 7.62 4.28 -11.05
CA ASP A 128 7.31 2.89 -10.74
C ASP A 128 5.89 2.74 -10.23
N PHE A 129 5.41 3.68 -9.43
CA PHE A 129 4.04 3.71 -8.94
C PHE A 129 3.03 3.89 -10.08
N GLN A 130 3.31 4.77 -11.04
CA GLN A 130 2.47 4.92 -12.22
C GLN A 130 2.43 3.63 -13.05
N LEU A 131 3.59 3.04 -13.33
CA LEU A 131 3.67 1.77 -14.07
C LEU A 131 2.90 0.66 -13.34
N TYR A 132 3.04 0.60 -12.02
CA TYR A 132 2.36 -0.35 -11.17
C TYR A 132 0.83 -0.24 -11.27
N GLU A 133 0.29 0.98 -11.18
CA GLU A 133 -1.14 1.24 -11.37
C GLU A 133 -1.63 0.86 -12.78
N GLU A 134 -0.83 1.13 -13.82
CA GLU A 134 -1.15 0.73 -15.20
C GLU A 134 -1.21 -0.79 -15.35
N LEU A 135 -0.30 -1.54 -14.69
CA LEU A 135 -0.32 -2.99 -14.68
C LEU A 135 -1.54 -3.54 -13.94
N LEU A 136 -1.90 -2.95 -12.79
CA LEU A 136 -3.11 -3.33 -12.05
C LEU A 136 -4.37 -3.12 -12.87
N ALA A 137 -4.48 -1.99 -13.59
CA ALA A 137 -5.63 -1.69 -14.43
C ALA A 137 -5.80 -2.70 -15.58
N ARG A 138 -4.72 -3.35 -16.02
CA ARG A 138 -4.74 -4.37 -17.08
C ARG A 138 -5.08 -5.77 -16.59
N THR A 139 -5.14 -6.01 -15.29
CA THR A 139 -5.38 -7.35 -14.72
C THR A 139 -6.78 -7.44 -14.10
N PRO A 140 -7.85 -7.71 -14.89
CA PRO A 140 -9.23 -7.74 -14.41
C PRO A 140 -9.52 -8.90 -13.42
N GLN A 141 -8.60 -9.86 -13.29
CA GLN A 141 -8.82 -11.13 -12.58
C GLN A 141 -8.28 -11.12 -11.13
N ALA A 142 -7.51 -10.10 -10.73
CA ALA A 142 -7.02 -9.99 -9.35
C ALA A 142 -8.15 -9.84 -8.30
N ARG A 143 -9.36 -9.47 -8.73
CA ARG A 143 -10.52 -9.15 -7.88
C ARG A 143 -11.49 -10.30 -7.61
N ARG A 144 -11.32 -11.50 -8.19
CA ARG A 144 -12.22 -12.66 -7.95
C ARG A 144 -11.63 -13.61 -6.91
N SER A 145 -12.50 -14.15 -6.05
CA SER A 145 -12.22 -15.13 -4.99
C SER A 145 -11.17 -16.17 -5.43
N ARG A 146 -10.02 -16.19 -4.74
CA ARG A 146 -8.82 -16.95 -5.10
C ARG A 146 -8.78 -18.29 -4.36
N LYS A 147 -8.15 -19.31 -4.96
CA LYS A 147 -7.84 -20.57 -4.26
C LYS A 147 -6.62 -20.35 -3.33
N PRO A 148 -6.56 -21.00 -2.16
CA PRO A 148 -5.49 -20.75 -1.17
C PRO A 148 -4.07 -21.07 -1.64
N PHE A 149 -3.92 -21.90 -2.67
CA PHE A 149 -2.64 -22.45 -3.12
C PHE A 149 -2.13 -21.85 -4.45
N GLU A 150 -2.86 -20.91 -5.05
CA GLU A 150 -2.50 -20.31 -6.33
C GLU A 150 -1.93 -18.90 -6.11
N ALA A 151 -0.76 -18.63 -6.68
CA ALA A 151 -0.17 -17.31 -6.61
C ALA A 151 -1.05 -16.29 -7.34
N ALA A 152 -1.26 -15.12 -6.73
CA ALA A 152 -2.06 -14.08 -7.36
C ALA A 152 -1.37 -13.58 -8.64
N ASN A 153 -2.14 -13.45 -9.72
CA ASN A 153 -1.70 -12.71 -10.90
C ASN A 153 -1.71 -11.22 -10.55
N HIS A 154 -0.58 -10.74 -10.02
CA HIS A 154 -0.46 -9.41 -9.44
C HIS A 154 0.98 -8.90 -9.55
N PRO A 155 1.22 -7.64 -9.95
CA PRO A 155 2.57 -7.12 -10.18
C PRO A 155 3.50 -7.25 -8.98
N TYR A 156 2.98 -7.07 -7.76
CA TYR A 156 3.76 -7.29 -6.53
C TYR A 156 4.28 -8.73 -6.43
N VAL A 157 3.45 -9.72 -6.74
CA VAL A 157 3.79 -11.14 -6.57
C VAL A 157 4.91 -11.51 -7.53
N ASP A 158 4.78 -11.14 -8.80
CA ASP A 158 5.77 -11.48 -9.80
C ASP A 158 7.10 -10.75 -9.52
N ARG A 159 7.07 -9.45 -9.23
CA ARG A 159 8.29 -8.67 -8.94
C ARG A 159 8.98 -9.13 -7.67
N CYS A 160 8.24 -9.39 -6.59
CA CYS A 160 8.82 -9.90 -5.34
C CYS A 160 9.40 -11.30 -5.52
N ALA A 161 8.75 -12.17 -6.29
CA ALA A 161 9.28 -13.50 -6.57
C ALA A 161 10.63 -13.44 -7.31
N PHE A 162 10.72 -12.59 -8.33
CA PHE A 162 11.97 -12.37 -9.05
C PHE A 162 13.09 -11.79 -8.17
N LEU A 163 12.76 -10.83 -7.30
CA LEU A 163 13.73 -10.22 -6.39
C LEU A 163 14.19 -11.18 -5.29
N LEU A 164 13.27 -11.99 -4.77
CA LEU A 164 13.53 -12.89 -3.65
C LEU A 164 14.32 -14.12 -4.07
N ASP A 165 13.84 -14.85 -5.09
CA ASP A 165 14.46 -16.09 -5.52
C ASP A 165 14.07 -16.48 -6.95
N SER A 166 14.88 -16.05 -7.91
CA SER A 166 14.68 -16.39 -9.33
C SER A 166 14.85 -17.87 -9.64
N SER A 167 15.49 -18.65 -8.76
CA SER A 167 15.68 -20.09 -8.95
C SER A 167 14.47 -20.90 -8.47
N PHE A 168 13.67 -20.36 -7.54
CA PHE A 168 12.49 -21.00 -6.95
C PHE A 168 11.25 -20.09 -7.10
N LEU A 169 10.96 -19.71 -8.35
CA LEU A 169 9.95 -18.70 -8.66
C LEU A 169 8.55 -19.05 -8.14
N GLU A 170 8.07 -20.28 -8.32
CA GLU A 170 6.69 -20.61 -7.92
C GLU A 170 6.50 -20.57 -6.40
N GLN A 171 7.48 -21.06 -5.63
CA GLN A 171 7.47 -20.95 -4.18
C GLN A 171 7.54 -19.48 -3.74
N ALA A 172 8.40 -18.69 -4.38
CA ALA A 172 8.53 -17.27 -4.09
C ALA A 172 7.24 -16.50 -4.43
N ARG A 173 6.55 -16.86 -5.52
CA ARG A 173 5.24 -16.31 -5.90
C ARG A 173 4.16 -16.68 -4.89
N VAL A 174 4.11 -17.92 -4.41
CA VAL A 174 3.15 -18.32 -3.36
C VAL A 174 3.39 -17.53 -2.07
N ALA A 175 4.63 -17.41 -1.63
CA ALA A 175 4.97 -16.65 -0.43
C ALA A 175 4.70 -15.14 -0.60
N ALA A 176 4.99 -14.57 -1.77
CA ALA A 176 4.66 -13.19 -2.09
C ALA A 176 3.13 -12.96 -2.16
N SER A 177 2.35 -13.95 -2.61
CA SER A 177 0.88 -13.88 -2.64
C SER A 177 0.27 -13.83 -1.23
N ARG A 178 0.81 -14.61 -0.29
CA ARG A 178 0.42 -14.53 1.13
C ARG A 178 0.74 -13.15 1.71
N THR A 179 1.96 -12.67 1.44
CA THR A 179 2.41 -11.35 1.89
C THR A 179 1.58 -10.21 1.30
N LEU A 180 1.19 -10.31 0.02
CA LEU A 180 0.28 -9.34 -0.60
C LEU A 180 -1.06 -9.26 0.15
N THR A 181 -1.59 -10.40 0.58
CA THR A 181 -2.84 -10.45 1.34
C THR A 181 -2.68 -9.74 2.70
N GLU A 182 -1.54 -9.91 3.37
CA GLU A 182 -1.22 -9.15 4.60
C GLU A 182 -1.14 -7.64 4.34
N LEU A 183 -0.52 -7.21 3.24
CA LEU A 183 -0.44 -5.80 2.84
C LEU A 183 -1.81 -5.22 2.49
N GLU A 184 -2.65 -5.95 1.76
CA GLU A 184 -4.00 -5.53 1.42
C GLU A 184 -4.85 -5.36 2.68
N ASN A 185 -4.75 -6.29 3.64
CA ASN A 185 -5.42 -6.18 4.94
C ASN A 185 -4.92 -4.99 5.76
N LEU A 186 -3.60 -4.75 5.75
CA LEU A 186 -3.01 -3.59 6.43
C LEU A 186 -3.54 -2.27 5.86
N ALA A 187 -3.67 -2.17 4.52
CA ALA A 187 -4.25 -0.99 3.88
C ALA A 187 -5.69 -0.74 4.36
N VAL A 188 -6.52 -1.80 4.42
CA VAL A 188 -7.89 -1.70 4.92
C VAL A 188 -7.91 -1.19 6.35
N GLN A 189 -7.14 -1.80 7.26
CA GLN A 189 -7.09 -1.39 8.67
C GLN A 189 -6.68 0.07 8.84
N VAL A 190 -5.67 0.52 8.10
CA VAL A 190 -5.19 1.91 8.17
C VAL A 190 -6.23 2.90 7.63
N CYS A 191 -6.92 2.55 6.54
CA CYS A 191 -7.99 3.36 5.96
C CYS A 191 -9.25 3.39 6.86
N GLU A 192 -9.58 2.30 7.53
CA GLU A 192 -10.73 2.23 8.45
C GLU A 192 -10.49 2.96 9.76
N ALA A 193 -9.25 3.00 10.26
CA ALA A 193 -8.85 3.81 11.42
C ALA A 193 -8.97 5.34 11.20
N GLU A 194 -9.32 5.80 9.99
CA GLU A 194 -9.75 7.18 9.72
C GLU A 194 -11.19 7.45 10.18
N LYS A 195 -12.04 6.42 10.36
CA LYS A 195 -13.43 6.59 10.84
C LYS A 195 -13.39 6.87 12.35
N PRO A 196 -13.68 8.10 12.82
CA PRO A 196 -13.85 8.32 14.25
C PRO A 196 -15.01 7.47 14.76
N ASP A 197 -14.80 6.82 15.90
CA ASP A 197 -15.81 6.17 16.73
C ASP A 197 -16.88 7.23 17.06
N ASP A 198 -17.99 7.23 16.32
CA ASP A 198 -19.15 8.09 16.57
C ASP A 198 -19.90 7.51 17.78
N LYS A 199 -19.27 7.63 18.97
CA LYS A 199 -19.97 7.40 20.23
C LYS A 199 -20.79 8.64 20.55
N PRO A 200 -22.13 8.58 20.52
CA PRO A 200 -22.93 9.68 21.00
C PRO A 200 -22.66 9.89 22.50
N ALA A 201 -22.20 11.07 22.85
CA ALA A 201 -21.90 11.53 24.21
C ALA A 201 -23.16 11.76 25.07
N TRP A 202 -24.19 10.92 24.96
CA TRP A 202 -25.40 11.02 25.78
C TRP A 202 -25.92 9.67 26.30
N SER A 203 -25.06 8.68 26.50
CA SER A 203 -25.40 7.58 27.41
C SER A 203 -24.92 7.90 28.81
N ILE A 204 -25.70 8.74 29.50
CA ILE A 204 -25.84 8.72 30.97
C ILE A 204 -27.23 8.16 31.24
#